data_AF-A0A7C1PZB5-F1
#
_entry.id   AF-A0A7C1PZB5-F1
#
_cell.length_a   1.000
_cell.length_b   1.000
_cell.length_c   1.000
_cell.angle_alpha   90.00
_cell.angle_beta   90.00
_cell.angle_gamma   90.00
#
_symmetry.space_group_name_H-M   'P 1'
#
loop_
_entity.id
_entity.type
_entity.pdbx_description
1 polymer ?
#
loop_
_entity_poly.entity_id
_entity_poly.type
_entity_poly.pdbx_seq_one_letter_code
_entity_poly.pdbx_strand_id
1 'polypeptide(L)'
;MRLFICAIICFVFFTLPCSARTEDKVPEMKKNIYNIFNKMDPEGSSTGPTGSELAWSESYILKGFISAYEATGDTLFLSRLCKHAQNIFLIRDDFTGIKDEFRSRVVPAWSSTQYTEDKNYAWIVHTGMVTFPLARFVYLVRRDNTLSEQFGERADLILARVEETVKCFDDCFIRGPEPNEGHYEGIYFGHELPLNQQNALGRTLVALWLATGDR
;
A
#
# COMPACT_ATOMS: atom_id res chain seq x y z
N MET A 1 26.43 -69.13 35.11
CA MET A 1 25.27 -68.30 35.55
C MET A 1 25.87 -67.04 36.19
N ARG A 2 25.82 -65.83 35.64
CA ARG A 2 24.90 -65.17 34.70
C ARG A 2 25.68 -64.27 33.72
N LEU A 3 25.18 -64.19 32.49
CA LEU A 3 25.58 -63.21 31.48
C LEU A 3 25.17 -61.79 31.90
N PHE A 4 26.00 -60.80 31.61
CA PHE A 4 25.57 -59.41 31.42
C PHE A 4 26.12 -58.91 30.09
N ILE A 5 25.21 -58.75 29.13
CA ILE A 5 25.44 -58.18 27.81
C ILE A 5 25.34 -56.66 27.96
N CYS A 6 26.46 -55.94 27.86
CA CYS A 6 26.44 -54.49 27.69
C CYS A 6 26.39 -54.20 26.19
N ALA A 7 25.23 -53.73 25.72
CA ALA A 7 25.04 -53.23 24.37
C ALA A 7 25.86 -51.94 24.17
N ILE A 8 26.86 -52.00 23.29
CA ILE A 8 27.55 -50.82 22.78
C ILE A 8 26.63 -50.18 21.74
N ILE A 9 25.96 -49.10 22.12
CA ILE A 9 25.24 -48.24 21.18
C ILE A 9 26.29 -47.36 20.50
N CYS A 10 26.66 -47.72 19.26
CA CYS A 10 27.42 -46.85 18.36
C CYS A 10 26.60 -45.59 18.07
N PHE A 11 26.97 -44.47 18.70
CA PHE A 11 26.58 -43.13 18.23
C PHE A 11 27.33 -42.86 16.92
N VAL A 12 26.73 -43.25 15.80
CA VAL A 12 27.11 -42.71 14.49
C VAL A 12 26.62 -41.26 14.48
N PHE A 13 27.53 -40.32 14.76
CA PHE A 13 27.32 -38.92 14.42
C PHE A 13 27.20 -38.83 12.89
N PHE A 14 25.96 -38.93 12.40
CA PHE A 14 25.61 -38.40 11.09
C PHE A 14 25.75 -36.89 11.19
N THR A 15 26.94 -36.37 10.89
CA THR A 15 27.08 -35.00 10.42
C THR A 15 26.38 -34.95 9.07
N LEU A 16 25.06 -34.77 9.10
CA LEU A 16 24.36 -34.25 7.93
C LEU A 16 25.09 -32.95 7.58
N PRO A 17 25.69 -32.81 6.39
CA PRO A 17 26.15 -31.51 5.97
C PRO A 17 24.92 -30.63 6.00
N CYS A 18 24.95 -29.59 6.85
CA CYS A 18 24.04 -28.48 6.75
C CYS A 18 24.20 -27.97 5.32
N SER A 19 23.28 -28.39 4.45
CA SER A 19 23.27 -28.05 3.04
C SER A 19 23.49 -26.55 2.90
N ALA A 20 24.43 -26.20 2.03
CA ALA A 20 24.84 -24.84 1.71
C ALA A 20 23.62 -23.91 1.62
N ARG A 21 23.60 -22.92 2.51
CA ARG A 21 22.60 -21.86 2.57
C ARG A 21 22.77 -20.94 1.36
N THR A 22 22.00 -21.16 0.30
CA THR A 22 21.34 -20.14 -0.54
C THR A 22 22.08 -18.83 -0.92
N GLU A 23 23.41 -18.78 -1.05
CA GLU A 23 24.10 -17.53 -1.44
C GLU A 23 24.03 -17.24 -2.95
N ASP A 24 24.07 -18.26 -3.81
CA ASP A 24 24.17 -18.07 -5.28
C ASP A 24 22.90 -17.54 -5.97
N LYS A 25 21.74 -17.56 -5.31
CA LYS A 25 20.46 -17.15 -5.93
C LYS A 25 20.05 -15.71 -5.63
N VAL A 26 20.65 -15.07 -4.62
CA VAL A 26 20.28 -13.70 -4.21
C VAL A 26 20.56 -12.66 -5.32
N PRO A 27 21.72 -12.69 -6.02
CA PRO A 27 21.96 -11.76 -7.13
C PRO A 27 20.97 -11.94 -8.29
N GLU A 28 20.64 -13.18 -8.63
CA GLU A 28 19.72 -13.50 -9.72
C GLU A 28 18.28 -13.10 -9.37
N MET A 29 17.85 -13.30 -8.13
CA MET A 29 16.55 -12.82 -7.64
C MET A 29 16.45 -11.30 -7.72
N LYS A 30 17.49 -10.57 -7.26
CA LYS A 30 17.52 -9.10 -7.37
C LYS A 30 17.40 -8.67 -8.82
N LYS A 31 18.20 -9.25 -9.73
CA LYS A 31 18.15 -8.97 -11.18
C LYS A 31 16.75 -9.21 -11.76
N ASN A 32 16.09 -10.30 -11.37
CA ASN A 32 14.73 -10.61 -11.83
C ASN A 32 13.71 -9.58 -11.35
N ILE A 33 13.82 -9.11 -10.09
CA ILE A 33 12.97 -8.05 -9.56
C ILE A 33 13.13 -6.77 -10.41
N TYR A 34 14.36 -6.30 -10.67
CA TYR A 34 14.55 -5.10 -11.50
C TYR A 34 13.99 -5.28 -12.91
N ASN A 35 14.21 -6.43 -13.54
CA ASN A 35 13.69 -6.70 -14.88
C ASN A 35 12.16 -6.63 -14.93
N ILE A 36 11.48 -7.10 -13.89
CA ILE A 36 10.02 -7.01 -13.78
C ILE A 36 9.60 -5.54 -13.65
N PHE A 37 10.18 -4.78 -12.72
CA PHE A 37 9.80 -3.37 -12.52
C PHE A 37 10.17 -2.45 -13.68
N ASN A 38 11.25 -2.74 -14.40
CA ASN A 38 11.62 -1.99 -15.60
C ASN A 38 10.67 -2.28 -16.78
N LYS A 39 10.03 -3.45 -16.80
CA LYS A 39 8.99 -3.77 -17.79
C LYS A 39 7.63 -3.21 -17.40
N MET A 40 7.29 -3.24 -16.10
CA MET A 40 6.01 -2.74 -15.58
C MET A 40 5.94 -1.21 -15.58
N ASP A 41 7.08 -0.55 -15.34
CA ASP A 41 7.18 0.91 -15.25
C ASP A 41 8.40 1.40 -16.05
N PRO A 42 8.35 1.34 -17.39
CA PRO A 42 9.49 1.73 -18.24
C PRO A 42 9.75 3.24 -18.23
N GLU A 43 8.71 4.06 -18.06
CA GLU A 43 8.79 5.54 -18.09
C GLU A 43 9.00 6.15 -16.70
N GLY A 44 8.83 5.37 -15.63
CA GLY A 44 8.95 5.86 -14.26
C GLY A 44 7.83 6.83 -13.90
N SER A 45 6.63 6.73 -14.48
CA SER A 45 5.57 7.72 -14.30
C SER A 45 4.19 7.09 -14.29
N SER A 46 3.32 7.59 -13.41
CA SER A 46 1.92 7.17 -13.28
C SER A 46 1.18 7.31 -14.61
N THR A 47 0.41 6.29 -14.97
CA THR A 47 -0.26 6.20 -16.28
C THR A 47 -1.78 6.37 -16.25
N GLY A 48 -2.42 6.27 -15.07
CA GLY A 48 -3.88 6.36 -14.95
C GLY A 48 -4.38 7.81 -14.78
N PRO A 49 -5.24 8.35 -15.67
CA PRO A 49 -5.81 9.69 -15.53
C PRO A 49 -7.07 9.72 -14.66
N THR A 50 -7.60 8.56 -14.26
CA THR A 50 -8.84 8.45 -13.48
C THR A 50 -8.64 7.65 -12.20
N GLY A 51 -9.51 7.85 -11.22
CA GLY A 51 -9.46 7.09 -9.96
C GLY A 51 -9.53 5.57 -10.14
N SER A 52 -10.22 5.07 -11.18
CA SER A 52 -10.31 3.64 -11.45
C SER A 52 -8.99 3.07 -11.98
N GLU A 53 -8.35 3.75 -12.93
CA GLU A 53 -7.05 3.33 -13.45
C GLU A 53 -5.96 3.41 -12.38
N LEU A 54 -6.00 4.45 -11.54
CA LEU A 54 -5.12 4.54 -10.38
C LEU A 54 -5.36 3.40 -9.39
N ALA A 55 -6.61 3.04 -9.14
CA ALA A 55 -6.96 1.98 -8.20
C ALA A 55 -6.59 0.58 -8.71
N TRP A 56 -6.80 0.30 -10.00
CA TRP A 56 -6.70 -1.05 -10.54
C TRP A 56 -5.44 -1.33 -11.35
N SER A 57 -4.62 -0.30 -11.62
CA SER A 57 -3.30 -0.45 -12.24
C SER A 57 -2.22 0.13 -11.32
N GLU A 58 -2.23 1.44 -11.12
CA GLU A 58 -1.13 2.15 -10.47
C GLU A 58 -0.89 1.69 -9.02
N SER A 59 -1.97 1.44 -8.26
CA SER A 59 -1.87 0.98 -6.87
C SER A 59 -1.08 -0.32 -6.70
N TYR A 60 -1.17 -1.22 -7.68
CA TYR A 60 -0.44 -2.49 -7.65
C TYR A 60 1.04 -2.29 -7.93
N ILE A 61 1.39 -1.33 -8.80
CA ILE A 61 2.78 -0.93 -9.05
C ILE A 61 3.38 -0.33 -7.78
N LEU A 62 2.68 0.61 -7.13
CA LEU A 62 3.10 1.20 -5.86
C LEU A 62 3.32 0.15 -4.76
N LYS A 63 2.36 -0.77 -4.61
CA LYS A 63 2.49 -1.89 -3.66
C LYS A 63 3.66 -2.82 -4.02
N GLY A 64 3.91 -2.99 -5.32
CA GLY A 64 5.08 -3.69 -5.83
C GLY A 64 6.38 -3.05 -5.35
N PHE A 65 6.52 -1.73 -5.45
CA PHE A 65 7.72 -1.02 -4.97
C PHE A 65 7.95 -1.21 -3.47
N ILE A 66 6.90 -1.13 -2.65
CA ILE A 66 6.99 -1.43 -1.22
C ILE A 66 7.51 -2.85 -1.01
N SER A 67 6.91 -3.84 -1.68
CA SER A 67 7.27 -5.25 -1.52
C SER A 67 8.72 -5.52 -1.98
N ALA A 68 9.15 -4.86 -3.06
CA ALA A 68 10.52 -4.98 -3.57
C ALA A 68 11.54 -4.35 -2.61
N TYR A 69 11.23 -3.20 -2.02
CA TYR A 69 12.05 -2.60 -0.98
C TYR A 69 12.14 -3.52 0.25
N GLU A 70 11.01 -3.99 0.79
CA GLU A 70 10.99 -4.87 1.96
C GLU A 70 11.78 -6.18 1.72
N ALA A 71 11.80 -6.70 0.48
CA ALA A 71 12.53 -7.91 0.12
C ALA A 71 14.04 -7.70 -0.11
N THR A 72 14.47 -6.50 -0.49
CA THR A 72 15.85 -6.25 -0.99
C THR A 72 16.65 -5.24 -0.19
N GLY A 73 15.97 -4.36 0.55
CA GLY A 73 16.53 -3.17 1.19
C GLY A 73 16.90 -2.03 0.24
N ASP A 74 16.63 -2.14 -1.07
CA ASP A 74 17.06 -1.12 -2.04
C ASP A 74 16.10 0.08 -2.09
N THR A 75 16.58 1.25 -1.68
CA THR A 75 15.83 2.50 -1.62
C THR A 75 15.50 3.08 -3.00
N LEU A 76 16.03 2.52 -4.10
CA LEU A 76 15.60 2.86 -5.45
C LEU A 76 14.09 2.62 -5.65
N PHE A 77 13.53 1.54 -5.10
CA PHE A 77 12.10 1.26 -5.23
C PHE A 77 11.24 2.31 -4.51
N LEU A 78 11.69 2.77 -3.33
CA LEU A 78 11.03 3.86 -2.61
C LEU A 78 11.15 5.21 -3.35
N SER A 79 12.28 5.44 -4.01
CA SER A 79 12.49 6.62 -4.84
C SER A 79 11.55 6.64 -6.06
N ARG A 80 11.33 5.48 -6.69
CA ARG A 80 10.35 5.31 -7.78
C ARG A 80 8.93 5.56 -7.28
N LEU A 81 8.57 4.97 -6.13
CA LEU A 81 7.27 5.22 -5.49
C LEU A 81 7.02 6.73 -5.28
N CYS A 82 8.02 7.48 -4.81
CA CYS A 82 7.88 8.93 -4.63
C CYS A 82 7.57 9.67 -5.95
N LYS A 83 8.20 9.26 -7.07
CA LYS A 83 7.94 9.86 -8.40
C LYS A 83 6.51 9.60 -8.85
N HIS A 84 6.01 8.38 -8.65
CA HIS A 84 4.62 8.04 -8.94
C HIS A 84 3.64 8.79 -8.03
N ALA A 85 3.91 8.85 -6.72
CA ALA A 85 3.10 9.59 -5.76
C ALA A 85 2.93 11.06 -6.15
N GLN A 86 4.02 11.72 -6.59
CA GLN A 86 3.96 13.09 -7.09
C GLN A 86 2.99 13.23 -8.28
N ASN A 87 3.10 12.35 -9.28
CA ASN A 87 2.24 12.40 -10.46
C ASN A 87 0.77 12.14 -10.12
N ILE A 88 0.52 11.17 -9.23
CA ILE A 88 -0.82 10.85 -8.74
C ILE A 88 -1.46 12.05 -8.05
N PHE A 89 -0.72 12.77 -7.20
CA PHE A 89 -1.25 13.97 -6.55
C PHE A 89 -1.47 15.14 -7.51
N LEU A 90 -0.71 15.25 -8.60
CA LEU A 90 -0.91 16.31 -9.61
C LEU A 90 -2.25 16.21 -10.33
N ILE A 91 -2.84 15.01 -10.40
CA ILE A 91 -4.11 14.75 -11.06
C ILE A 91 -5.28 14.59 -10.07
N ARG A 92 -5.08 14.92 -8.79
CA ARG A 92 -6.14 14.90 -7.78
C ARG A 92 -7.23 15.91 -8.16
N ASP A 93 -8.48 15.57 -7.92
CA ASP A 93 -9.66 16.32 -8.41
C ASP A 93 -9.67 17.78 -7.93
N ASP A 94 -9.15 18.07 -6.74
CA ASP A 94 -8.97 19.41 -6.20
C ASP A 94 -7.91 20.26 -6.94
N PHE A 95 -7.01 19.62 -7.66
CA PHE A 95 -5.98 20.31 -8.47
C PHE A 95 -6.40 20.46 -9.92
N THR A 96 -7.24 19.54 -10.42
CA THR A 96 -7.76 19.57 -11.79
C THR A 96 -9.12 20.25 -11.90
N GLY A 97 -9.78 20.53 -10.77
CA GLY A 97 -11.10 21.15 -10.70
C GLY A 97 -12.24 20.20 -11.05
N ILE A 98 -12.00 18.88 -11.03
CA ILE A 98 -13.03 17.88 -11.30
C ILE A 98 -13.97 17.80 -10.09
N LYS A 99 -15.27 17.93 -10.36
CA LYS A 99 -16.29 17.94 -9.32
C LYS A 99 -16.81 16.52 -9.09
N ASP A 100 -16.89 16.07 -7.85
CA ASP A 100 -17.68 14.89 -7.49
C ASP A 100 -19.17 15.27 -7.61
N GLU A 101 -19.86 14.63 -8.54
CA GLU A 101 -21.23 14.98 -8.90
C GLU A 101 -22.26 14.50 -7.87
N PHE A 102 -21.94 13.48 -7.08
CA PHE A 102 -22.82 12.96 -6.04
C PHE A 102 -22.68 13.75 -4.74
N ARG A 103 -21.48 14.24 -4.42
CA ARG A 103 -21.23 15.15 -3.30
C ARG A 103 -21.48 16.61 -3.65
N SER A 104 -21.67 16.92 -4.93
CA SER A 104 -21.83 18.27 -5.45
C SER A 104 -20.70 19.24 -5.06
N ARG A 105 -19.47 18.73 -4.87
CA ARG A 105 -18.28 19.51 -4.50
C ARG A 105 -17.03 18.91 -5.11
N VAL A 106 -15.97 19.71 -5.24
CA VAL A 106 -14.63 19.20 -5.53
C VAL A 106 -14.08 18.58 -4.24
N VAL A 107 -13.45 17.41 -4.35
CA VAL A 107 -12.91 16.65 -3.21
C VAL A 107 -11.44 16.35 -3.43
N PRO A 108 -10.60 16.26 -2.38
CA PRO A 108 -9.19 15.90 -2.50
C PRO A 108 -9.02 14.38 -2.73
N ALA A 109 -9.61 13.83 -3.78
CA ALA A 109 -9.54 12.42 -4.16
C ALA A 109 -9.44 12.29 -5.70
N TRP A 110 -9.67 11.09 -6.24
CA TRP A 110 -9.70 10.85 -7.68
C TRP A 110 -11.03 10.22 -8.07
N SER A 111 -11.81 10.95 -8.86
CA SER A 111 -13.07 10.46 -9.37
C SER A 111 -12.89 9.55 -10.59
N SER A 112 -13.91 8.76 -10.84
CA SER A 112 -14.03 8.00 -12.07
C SER A 112 -15.49 7.92 -12.48
N THR A 113 -15.72 7.94 -13.78
CA THR A 113 -17.02 7.78 -14.41
C THR A 113 -17.37 6.32 -14.71
N GLN A 114 -16.39 5.41 -14.64
CA GLN A 114 -16.49 4.03 -15.13
C GLN A 114 -17.63 3.21 -14.50
N TYR A 115 -18.09 3.61 -13.32
CA TYR A 115 -19.08 2.86 -12.53
C TYR A 115 -20.31 3.70 -12.14
N THR A 116 -20.48 4.89 -12.75
CA THR A 116 -21.46 5.91 -12.33
C THR A 116 -22.14 6.63 -13.49
N GLU A 117 -22.53 5.90 -14.56
CA GLU A 117 -23.30 6.46 -15.69
C GLU A 117 -22.74 7.80 -16.20
N ASP A 118 -21.43 7.83 -16.47
CA ASP A 118 -20.68 9.00 -16.93
C ASP A 118 -20.55 10.18 -15.95
N LYS A 119 -21.01 10.02 -14.71
CA LYS A 119 -20.83 11.02 -13.64
C LYS A 119 -19.56 10.78 -12.84
N ASN A 120 -18.84 11.84 -12.56
CA ASN A 120 -17.64 11.80 -11.73
C ASN A 120 -18.01 11.47 -10.28
N TYR A 121 -17.43 10.40 -9.76
CA TYR A 121 -17.60 10.01 -8.36
C TYR A 121 -16.28 9.54 -7.76
N ALA A 122 -15.90 10.08 -6.61
CA ALA A 122 -14.76 9.62 -5.85
C ALA A 122 -15.15 8.38 -5.03
N TRP A 123 -14.59 7.24 -5.40
CA TRP A 123 -14.88 5.95 -4.78
C TRP A 123 -13.98 5.72 -3.56
N ILE A 124 -14.57 5.32 -2.43
CA ILE A 124 -13.84 4.94 -1.20
C ILE A 124 -12.84 3.82 -1.49
N VAL A 125 -13.26 2.80 -2.26
CA VAL A 125 -12.38 1.68 -2.61
C VAL A 125 -11.20 2.12 -3.46
N HIS A 126 -11.41 3.00 -4.46
CA HIS A 126 -10.33 3.49 -5.30
C HIS A 126 -9.33 4.30 -4.47
N THR A 127 -9.84 5.19 -3.63
CA THR A 127 -9.03 5.98 -2.71
C THR A 127 -8.20 5.09 -1.80
N GLY A 128 -8.81 4.07 -1.18
CA GLY A 128 -8.11 3.12 -0.31
C GLY A 128 -7.01 2.34 -1.04
N MET A 129 -7.27 1.91 -2.27
CA MET A 129 -6.27 1.22 -3.09
C MET A 129 -5.05 2.11 -3.38
N VAL A 130 -5.27 3.37 -3.76
CA VAL A 130 -4.20 4.33 -4.08
C VAL A 130 -3.44 4.77 -2.83
N THR A 131 -4.15 5.10 -1.75
CA THR A 131 -3.55 5.69 -0.55
C THR A 131 -2.82 4.69 0.33
N PHE A 132 -3.22 3.41 0.33
CA PHE A 132 -2.59 2.39 1.19
C PHE A 132 -1.07 2.25 0.99
N PRO A 133 -0.54 2.03 -0.23
CA PRO A 133 0.91 1.91 -0.42
C PRO A 133 1.65 3.22 -0.08
N LEU A 134 1.00 4.38 -0.25
CA LEU A 134 1.56 5.68 0.14
C LEU A 134 1.65 5.85 1.66
N ALA A 135 0.59 5.50 2.39
CA ALA A 135 0.62 5.49 3.86
C ALA A 135 1.63 4.46 4.40
N ARG A 136 1.76 3.31 3.73
CA ARG A 136 2.78 2.30 4.07
C ARG A 136 4.20 2.81 3.86
N PHE A 137 4.46 3.59 2.81
CA PHE A 137 5.74 4.28 2.61
C PHE A 137 6.05 5.22 3.78
N VAL A 138 5.09 6.06 4.18
CA VAL A 138 5.26 6.97 5.32
C VAL A 138 5.61 6.20 6.60
N TYR A 139 4.89 5.11 6.87
CA TYR A 139 5.17 4.23 8.01
C TYR A 139 6.61 3.70 7.99
N LEU A 140 7.11 3.23 6.84
CA LEU A 140 8.48 2.71 6.73
C LEU A 140 9.51 3.81 7.00
N VAL A 141 9.34 4.98 6.38
CA VAL A 141 10.25 6.12 6.52
C VAL A 141 10.33 6.60 7.97
N ARG A 142 9.20 6.66 8.68
CA ARG A 142 9.16 7.15 10.07
C ARG A 142 9.76 6.20 11.10
N ARG A 143 10.02 4.95 10.73
CA ARG A 143 10.56 3.93 11.64
C ARG A 143 12.03 3.63 11.44
N ASP A 144 12.64 4.19 10.40
CA ASP A 144 14.04 3.98 10.07
C ASP A 144 14.71 5.35 9.90
N ASN A 145 15.69 5.66 10.75
CA ASN A 145 16.38 6.95 10.72
C ASN A 145 17.08 7.20 9.37
N THR A 146 17.62 6.16 8.73
CA THR A 146 18.28 6.27 7.41
C THR A 146 17.26 6.65 6.34
N LEU A 147 16.09 6.02 6.37
CA LEU A 147 15.01 6.39 5.46
C LEU A 147 14.46 7.78 5.77
N SER A 148 14.36 8.15 7.04
CA SER A 148 13.92 9.48 7.46
C SER A 148 14.87 10.57 6.94
N GLU A 149 16.18 10.36 7.04
CA GLU A 149 17.18 11.27 6.46
C GLU A 149 17.04 11.38 4.92
N GLN A 150 16.75 10.28 4.23
CA GLN A 150 16.68 10.26 2.76
C GLN A 150 15.32 10.74 2.19
N PHE A 151 14.23 10.47 2.90
CA PHE A 151 12.86 10.60 2.38
C PHE A 151 11.91 11.37 3.31
N GLY A 152 12.36 11.86 4.46
CA GLY A 152 11.50 12.49 5.47
C GLY A 152 10.59 13.58 4.91
N GLU A 153 11.15 14.56 4.17
CA GLU A 153 10.36 15.62 3.54
C GLU A 153 9.30 15.08 2.59
N ARG A 154 9.63 14.05 1.80
CA ARG A 154 8.67 13.41 0.88
C ARG A 154 7.59 12.65 1.65
N ALA A 155 7.96 11.98 2.73
CA ALA A 155 7.02 11.28 3.60
C ALA A 155 6.04 12.24 4.28
N ASP A 156 6.50 13.42 4.72
CA ASP A 156 5.62 14.42 5.32
C ASP A 156 4.66 15.03 4.29
N LEU A 157 5.12 15.30 3.08
CA LEU A 157 4.25 15.74 1.98
C LEU A 157 3.21 14.67 1.64
N ILE A 158 3.64 13.40 1.47
CA ILE A 158 2.73 12.29 1.19
C ILE A 158 1.73 12.11 2.33
N LEU A 159 2.17 12.18 3.58
CA LEU A 159 1.31 12.05 4.76
C LEU A 159 0.21 13.10 4.72
N ALA A 160 0.56 14.38 4.60
CA ALA A 160 -0.41 15.47 4.57
C ALA A 160 -1.46 15.25 3.47
N ARG A 161 -1.03 14.84 2.26
CA ARG A 161 -1.96 14.59 1.16
C ARG A 161 -2.86 13.38 1.38
N VAL A 162 -2.32 12.29 1.95
CA VAL A 162 -3.11 11.10 2.26
C VAL A 162 -4.13 11.43 3.36
N GLU A 163 -3.75 12.18 4.40
CA GLU A 163 -4.68 12.59 5.45
C GLU A 163 -5.82 13.47 4.92
N GLU A 164 -5.51 14.47 4.09
CA GLU A 164 -6.54 15.28 3.40
C GLU A 164 -7.50 14.39 2.59
N THR A 165 -6.95 13.44 1.84
CA THR A 165 -7.71 12.53 1.00
C THR A 165 -8.60 11.59 1.80
N VAL A 166 -8.11 11.05 2.92
CA VAL A 166 -8.92 10.16 3.76
C VAL A 166 -10.03 10.94 4.46
N LYS A 167 -9.73 12.12 5.03
CA LYS A 167 -10.69 12.99 5.72
C LYS A 167 -11.86 13.40 4.84
N CYS A 168 -11.71 13.43 3.52
CA CYS A 168 -12.82 13.82 2.64
C CYS A 168 -13.99 12.82 2.63
N PHE A 169 -13.78 11.62 3.17
CA PHE A 169 -14.77 10.56 3.34
C PHE A 169 -15.30 10.42 4.78
N ASP A 170 -14.97 11.35 5.70
CA ASP A 170 -15.48 11.31 7.08
C ASP A 170 -17.02 11.37 7.12
N ASP A 171 -17.63 12.06 6.16
CA ASP A 171 -19.08 12.15 5.97
C ASP A 171 -19.74 10.83 5.57
N CYS A 172 -18.94 9.86 5.11
CA CYS A 172 -19.40 8.54 4.71
C CYS A 172 -19.30 7.51 5.85
N PHE A 173 -18.65 7.84 6.97
CA PHE A 173 -18.48 6.92 8.09
C PHE A 173 -19.64 7.01 9.08
N ILE A 174 -20.39 5.92 9.21
CA ILE A 174 -21.53 5.81 10.12
C ILE A 174 -21.11 5.01 11.36
N ARG A 175 -21.33 5.58 12.54
CA ARG A 175 -21.09 4.91 13.82
C ARG A 175 -22.24 3.96 14.17
N GLY A 176 -21.90 2.88 14.84
CA GLY A 176 -22.85 1.87 15.30
C GLY A 176 -22.88 0.61 14.40
N PRO A 177 -23.74 -0.36 14.76
CA PRO A 177 -24.77 -0.27 15.80
C PRO A 177 -24.22 -0.24 17.24
N GLU A 178 -23.08 -0.87 17.51
CA GLU A 178 -22.45 -0.85 18.84
C GLU A 178 -21.48 0.34 19.05
N PRO A 179 -21.16 0.74 20.29
CA PRO A 179 -20.34 1.93 20.58
C PRO A 179 -18.95 1.98 19.94
N ASN A 180 -18.39 0.83 19.58
CA ASN A 180 -17.06 0.68 18.97
C ASN A 180 -17.12 0.14 17.53
N GLU A 181 -18.29 0.18 16.92
CA GLU A 181 -18.52 -0.27 15.55
C GLU A 181 -18.78 0.94 14.63
N GLY A 182 -18.54 0.71 13.36
CA GLY A 182 -18.92 1.63 12.31
C GLY A 182 -18.64 1.05 10.95
N HIS A 183 -19.25 1.65 9.94
CA HIS A 183 -19.13 1.23 8.55
C HIS A 183 -19.16 2.45 7.64
N TYR A 184 -18.62 2.29 6.44
CA TYR A 184 -18.78 3.28 5.39
C TYR A 184 -20.04 3.03 4.59
N GLU A 185 -20.85 4.06 4.40
CA GLU A 185 -21.93 4.10 3.41
C GLU A 185 -21.43 4.69 2.10
N GLY A 186 -21.89 4.12 0.98
CA GLY A 186 -21.58 4.64 -0.34
C GLY A 186 -22.66 5.61 -0.77
N ILE A 187 -22.34 6.91 -0.92
CA ILE A 187 -23.29 7.94 -1.35
C ILE A 187 -24.03 7.53 -2.64
N TYR A 188 -23.32 6.91 -3.59
CA TYR A 188 -23.90 6.41 -4.83
C TYR A 188 -24.97 5.31 -4.61
N PHE A 189 -24.71 4.38 -3.69
CA PHE A 189 -25.59 3.25 -3.44
C PHE A 189 -26.70 3.56 -2.43
N GLY A 190 -26.48 4.54 -1.54
CA GLY A 190 -27.40 4.90 -0.46
C GLY A 190 -27.48 3.88 0.69
N HIS A 191 -26.48 3.00 0.81
CA HIS A 191 -26.40 1.99 1.88
C HIS A 191 -24.95 1.59 2.17
N GLU A 192 -24.74 0.68 3.12
CA GLU A 192 -23.42 0.22 3.55
C GLU A 192 -22.61 -0.38 2.38
N LEU A 193 -21.33 -0.02 2.32
CA LEU A 193 -20.40 -0.59 1.36
C LEU A 193 -20.05 -2.05 1.72
N PRO A 194 -19.77 -2.92 0.74
CA PRO A 194 -19.28 -4.25 1.05
C PRO A 194 -17.91 -4.20 1.73
N LEU A 195 -17.62 -5.17 2.60
CA LEU A 195 -16.42 -5.17 3.47
C LEU A 195 -15.12 -5.02 2.69
N ASN A 196 -15.00 -5.57 1.49
CA ASN A 196 -13.79 -5.43 0.66
C ASN A 196 -13.52 -3.97 0.26
N GLN A 197 -14.56 -3.18 0.00
CA GLN A 197 -14.43 -1.76 -0.31
C GLN A 197 -14.07 -0.94 0.93
N GLN A 198 -14.73 -1.23 2.06
CA GLN A 198 -14.43 -0.58 3.34
C GLN A 198 -12.99 -0.87 3.78
N ASN A 199 -12.57 -2.12 3.70
CA ASN A 199 -11.22 -2.56 4.07
C ASN A 199 -10.13 -2.00 3.15
N ALA A 200 -10.46 -1.50 1.96
CA ALA A 200 -9.49 -0.78 1.15
C ALA A 200 -9.03 0.50 1.85
N LEU A 201 -9.96 1.34 2.30
CA LEU A 201 -9.65 2.56 3.05
C LEU A 201 -9.19 2.26 4.48
N GLY A 202 -9.77 1.23 5.11
CA GLY A 202 -9.38 0.79 6.46
C GLY A 202 -7.90 0.44 6.58
N ARG A 203 -7.30 -0.17 5.56
CA ARG A 203 -5.85 -0.46 5.55
C ARG A 203 -5.00 0.82 5.52
N THR A 204 -5.45 1.86 4.82
CA THR A 204 -4.80 3.18 4.86
C THR A 204 -4.87 3.76 6.26
N LEU A 205 -6.05 3.75 6.89
CA LEU A 205 -6.24 4.25 8.26
C LEU A 205 -5.31 3.57 9.28
N VAL A 206 -5.20 2.24 9.22
CA VAL A 206 -4.27 1.48 10.07
C VAL A 206 -2.81 1.87 9.79
N ALA A 207 -2.43 2.04 8.52
CA ALA A 207 -1.07 2.44 8.16
C ALA A 207 -0.74 3.86 8.64
N LEU A 208 -1.69 4.80 8.57
CA LEU A 208 -1.55 6.15 9.13
C LEU A 208 -1.38 6.09 10.65
N TRP A 209 -2.26 5.37 11.35
CA TRP A 209 -2.15 5.19 12.80
C TRP A 209 -0.79 4.62 13.21
N LEU A 210 -0.29 3.61 12.48
CA LEU A 210 1.04 3.06 12.72
C LEU A 210 2.19 4.05 12.47
N ALA A 211 1.99 5.03 11.58
CA ALA A 211 2.99 6.02 11.19
C ALA A 211 2.99 7.27 12.08
N THR A 212 1.84 7.66 12.64
CA THR A 212 1.68 8.90 13.41
C THR A 212 1.41 8.65 14.89
N GLY A 213 0.76 7.53 15.24
CA GLY A 213 0.23 7.28 16.57
C GLY A 213 -1.04 8.08 16.89
N ASP A 214 -1.52 8.90 15.96
CA ASP A 214 -2.74 9.70 16.13
C ASP A 214 -3.97 8.79 16.09
N ARG A 215 -4.86 8.99 17.07
CA ARG A 215 -6.09 8.21 17.27
C ARG A 215 -7.30 8.89 16.66
#